data_AF-A0A351URB4-F1
#
_entry.id   AF-A0A351URB4-F1
#
_cell.length_a   1.000
_cell.length_b   1.000
_cell.length_c   1.000
_cell.angle_alpha   90.00
_cell.angle_beta   90.00
_cell.angle_gamma   90.00
#
_symmetry.space_group_name_H-M   'P 1'
#
loop_
_entity.id
_entity.type
_entity.pdbx_description
1 polymer ?
#
loop_
_entity_poly.entity_id
_entity_poly.type
_entity_poly.pdbx_seq_one_letter_code
_entity_poly.pdbx_strand_id
1 'polypeptide(L)'
;TIPVSALDTEIAVAAHSKSKNVWYDRTLLFHSSGIEKLNHSTEPEQPGDGTTGKPDDTTTEPNVPEVKPGTDTRPDTESRYESDLEGSTRRVNNTTKLADGVYTPDKFSWSGGTGRVTISCNKVTVTNGQAYATIVFSSGSYSYVKASGNIYYASHSGDTSSFVIPVELNKNNRVIGMTTKMSASHEVAYNIFIYLAADGAEDNTDSSLNLKLDEKAPTIPGLEYKEAEELAHAEYFRIYHYEQSITLLEIDMTTDTARTAETEASAKKEKPADEEEETAALYGKNVVKYLIVPEDVEIPAGLEKEMIVVQKPADKAYIASDAVLEILDELHMTEVAAAVGCEAEDCQIESISKALEEEKVSFAGTYMEPDYKELLSKECNLAVMPSEILPQEEKEDTEAEEEQLERLLDTAEHLSLLKIPMLVDRSADEKTELAQYEWIKVYGVLFGCEEQAEKLLDAAFQAAEK
;
A
#
# COMPACT_ATOMS: atom_id res chain seq x y z
N THR A 1 -21.29 20.52 22.25
CA THR A 1 -21.75 20.09 23.59
C THR A 1 -22.54 21.22 24.21
N ILE A 2 -23.62 20.92 24.95
CA ILE A 2 -24.43 21.92 25.64
C ILE A 2 -24.14 21.79 27.14
N PRO A 3 -23.77 22.86 27.85
CA PRO A 3 -23.57 22.79 29.29
C PRO A 3 -24.91 22.53 29.99
N VAL A 4 -24.97 21.48 30.81
CA VAL A 4 -26.15 21.12 31.62
C VAL A 4 -25.86 21.59 33.05
N SER A 5 -26.51 22.66 33.47
CA SER A 5 -26.30 23.26 34.80
C SER A 5 -26.90 22.43 35.94
N ALA A 6 -27.98 21.69 35.66
CA ALA A 6 -28.61 20.76 36.60
C ALA A 6 -29.42 19.69 35.85
N LEU A 7 -29.49 18.48 36.43
CA LEU A 7 -30.44 17.45 36.00
C LEU A 7 -31.87 17.84 36.40
N ASP A 8 -32.85 17.22 35.75
CA ASP A 8 -34.29 17.47 35.91
C ASP A 8 -34.71 18.93 35.74
N THR A 9 -33.87 19.73 35.07
CA THR A 9 -34.14 21.13 34.76
C THR A 9 -34.26 21.29 33.24
N GLU A 10 -35.30 22.00 32.82
CA GLU A 10 -35.53 22.30 31.42
C GLU A 10 -34.46 23.28 30.88
N ILE A 11 -33.85 22.92 29.76
CA ILE A 11 -32.91 23.76 29.02
C ILE A 11 -33.57 24.15 27.70
N ALA A 12 -33.84 25.45 27.55
CA ALA A 12 -34.34 26.00 26.29
C ALA A 12 -33.24 25.98 25.23
N VAL A 13 -33.53 25.39 24.07
CA VAL A 13 -32.64 25.34 22.92
C VAL A 13 -33.43 25.60 21.64
N ALA A 14 -32.78 26.08 20.59
CA ALA A 14 -33.39 26.19 19.28
C ALA A 14 -32.75 25.18 18.32
N ALA A 15 -33.58 24.47 17.55
CA ALA A 15 -33.14 23.55 16.51
C ALA A 15 -33.43 24.15 15.14
N HIS A 16 -32.39 24.31 14.31
CA HIS A 16 -32.53 24.81 12.95
C HIS A 16 -32.90 23.68 11.99
N SER A 17 -34.01 23.85 11.26
CA SER A 17 -34.38 22.95 10.17
C SER A 17 -33.79 23.45 8.85
N LYS A 18 -32.83 22.70 8.29
CA LYS A 18 -32.21 23.02 7.01
C LYS A 18 -33.20 23.00 5.84
N SER A 19 -34.17 22.08 5.84
CA SER A 19 -35.14 21.95 4.73
C SER A 19 -36.18 23.06 4.71
N LYS A 20 -36.49 23.66 5.86
CA LYS A 20 -37.46 24.76 5.98
C LYS A 20 -36.81 26.12 6.24
N ASN A 21 -35.49 26.15 6.45
CA ASN A 21 -34.69 27.30 6.85
C ASN A 21 -35.30 28.12 8.01
N VAL A 22 -35.83 27.43 9.02
CA VAL A 22 -36.51 28.04 10.18
C VAL A 22 -35.99 27.41 11.48
N TRP A 23 -35.86 28.21 12.53
CA TRP A 23 -35.53 27.78 13.88
C TRP A 23 -36.80 27.37 14.66
N TYR A 24 -36.72 26.26 15.38
CA TYR A 24 -37.78 25.77 16.25
C TYR A 24 -37.31 25.77 17.69
N ASP A 25 -38.05 26.42 18.57
CA ASP A 25 -37.81 26.33 20.00
C ASP A 25 -38.10 24.91 20.50
N ARG A 26 -37.20 24.39 21.31
CA ARG A 26 -37.24 23.07 21.93
C ARG A 26 -36.79 23.17 23.37
N THR A 27 -37.16 22.16 24.14
CA THR A 27 -36.73 22.01 25.52
C THR A 27 -36.05 20.66 25.67
N LEU A 28 -34.85 20.67 26.21
CA LEU A 28 -34.15 19.45 26.63
C LEU A 28 -34.34 19.28 28.13
N LEU A 29 -34.70 18.08 28.57
CA LEU A 29 -34.81 17.70 29.97
C LEU A 29 -34.03 16.42 30.18
N PHE A 30 -33.03 16.47 31.06
CA PHE A 30 -32.19 15.32 31.39
C PHE A 30 -32.64 14.75 32.71
N HIS A 31 -33.35 13.61 32.67
CA HIS A 31 -33.87 12.98 33.87
C HIS A 31 -32.75 12.36 34.71
N SER A 32 -32.74 12.64 36.01
CA SER A 32 -31.80 11.97 36.93
C SER A 32 -32.18 10.51 37.21
N SER A 33 -33.44 10.14 37.00
CA SER A 33 -33.92 8.77 37.20
C SER A 33 -33.31 7.83 36.16
N GLY A 34 -32.46 6.90 36.59
CA GLY A 34 -31.81 5.89 35.75
C GLY A 34 -30.36 6.19 35.39
N ILE A 35 -29.77 7.27 35.91
CA ILE A 35 -28.33 7.55 35.74
C ILE A 35 -27.53 6.75 36.78
N GLU A 36 -26.71 5.81 36.32
CA GLU A 36 -25.75 5.10 37.16
C GLU A 36 -24.44 5.90 37.28
N LYS A 37 -23.89 5.94 38.50
CA LYS A 37 -22.67 6.69 38.81
C LYS A 37 -21.44 5.87 38.40
N LEU A 38 -20.59 6.41 37.54
CA LEU A 38 -19.25 5.88 37.29
C LEU A 38 -18.34 6.23 38.48
N ASN A 39 -17.76 5.21 39.13
CA ASN A 39 -16.84 5.37 40.25
C ASN A 39 -15.40 5.62 39.75
N HIS A 40 -14.85 6.82 39.98
CA HIS A 40 -13.67 7.00 40.85
C HIS A 40 -13.32 8.48 41.09
N SER A 41 -12.95 8.76 42.33
CA SER A 41 -12.56 10.05 42.93
C SER A 41 -11.11 10.45 42.64
N THR A 42 -10.84 11.75 42.46
CA THR A 42 -10.09 12.59 43.43
C THR A 42 -10.20 14.08 43.04
N GLU A 43 -10.61 14.91 44.00
CA GLU A 43 -10.43 16.38 44.02
C GLU A 43 -9.01 16.68 44.52
N PRO A 44 -8.38 17.84 44.24
CA PRO A 44 -8.79 19.09 44.90
C PRO A 44 -8.61 20.44 44.16
N GLU A 45 -9.36 21.41 44.68
CA GLU A 45 -9.05 22.83 44.93
C GLU A 45 -9.31 23.94 43.88
N GLN A 46 -10.17 24.89 44.30
CA GLN A 46 -10.27 26.27 43.84
C GLN A 46 -9.12 27.15 44.38
N PRO A 47 -8.79 28.27 43.72
CA PRO A 47 -9.35 29.60 44.09
C PRO A 47 -9.72 30.40 42.82
N GLY A 48 -10.44 31.52 42.78
CA GLY A 48 -10.92 32.50 43.75
C GLY A 48 -11.21 33.79 42.95
N ASP A 49 -12.41 34.32 43.15
CA ASP A 49 -12.96 35.67 42.94
C ASP A 49 -12.27 36.77 42.07
N GLY A 50 -13.12 37.43 41.25
CA GLY A 50 -13.12 38.88 41.03
C GLY A 50 -12.20 39.47 39.95
N THR A 51 -12.77 39.98 38.84
CA THR A 51 -13.25 41.39 38.72
C THR A 51 -13.66 41.69 37.26
N THR A 52 -14.66 42.56 37.16
CA THR A 52 -15.36 43.12 36.00
C THR A 52 -14.52 43.95 35.01
N GLY A 53 -14.84 43.87 33.72
CA GLY A 53 -14.50 44.88 32.70
C GLY A 53 -15.13 44.56 31.34
N LYS A 54 -16.12 45.35 30.92
CA LYS A 54 -16.78 45.32 29.60
C LYS A 54 -16.16 46.43 28.71
N PRO A 55 -16.56 46.50 27.42
CA PRO A 55 -15.74 46.25 26.23
C PRO A 55 -15.11 47.53 25.64
N ASP A 56 -14.15 47.40 24.74
CA ASP A 56 -13.97 48.46 23.74
C ASP A 56 -13.60 47.91 22.36
N ASP A 57 -14.22 48.54 21.40
CA ASP A 57 -14.24 48.31 19.97
C ASP A 57 -13.05 49.03 19.35
N THR A 58 -12.21 48.33 18.58
CA THR A 58 -11.39 49.00 17.56
C THR A 58 -10.90 47.99 16.54
N THR A 59 -11.52 48.09 15.37
CA THR A 59 -11.05 47.55 14.10
C THR A 59 -9.70 48.15 13.74
N THR A 60 -8.71 47.29 13.53
CA THR A 60 -7.53 47.59 12.69
C THR A 60 -6.94 46.27 12.22
N GLU A 61 -7.08 45.97 10.93
CA GLU A 61 -6.21 45.01 10.25
C GLU A 61 -4.79 45.56 10.23
N PRO A 62 -3.78 44.73 10.53
CA PRO A 62 -2.60 44.77 9.68
C PRO A 62 -2.03 43.39 9.38
N ASN A 63 -1.72 43.21 8.09
CA ASN A 63 -0.71 42.33 7.49
C ASN A 63 -0.65 40.87 7.98
N VAL A 64 -0.92 39.95 7.05
CA VAL A 64 -0.52 38.54 7.13
C VAL A 64 0.96 38.45 6.70
N PRO A 65 1.92 38.13 7.60
CA PRO A 65 3.12 37.43 7.19
C PRO A 65 2.79 35.94 7.09
N GLU A 66 3.19 35.30 6.00
CA GLU A 66 3.22 33.83 5.85
C GLU A 66 3.92 33.21 7.06
N VAL A 67 3.15 32.52 7.91
CA VAL A 67 3.67 31.71 9.01
C VAL A 67 3.82 30.28 8.50
N LYS A 68 5.07 29.79 8.41
CA LYS A 68 5.36 28.35 8.35
C LYS A 68 4.63 27.66 9.51
N PRO A 69 3.89 26.55 9.30
CA PRO A 69 3.17 25.90 10.38
C PRO A 69 4.17 25.48 11.47
N GLY A 70 4.03 26.07 12.67
CA GLY A 70 4.78 25.66 13.84
C GLY A 70 4.35 24.26 14.25
N THR A 71 5.30 23.44 14.68
CA THR A 71 5.06 22.10 15.21
C THR A 71 4.10 22.19 16.41
N ASP A 72 2.87 21.69 16.24
CA ASP A 72 1.89 21.59 17.32
C ASP A 72 2.39 20.55 18.34
N THR A 73 2.90 21.04 19.45
CA THR A 73 3.47 20.22 20.55
C THR A 73 2.42 19.84 21.59
N ARG A 74 1.16 20.22 21.40
CA ARG A 74 0.09 19.89 22.34
C ARG A 74 -0.38 18.45 22.13
N PRO A 75 -0.37 17.62 23.18
CA PRO A 75 -0.90 16.26 23.09
C PRO A 75 -2.39 16.30 22.80
N ASP A 76 -2.81 15.49 21.83
CA ASP A 76 -4.23 15.29 21.57
C ASP A 76 -4.81 14.32 22.60
N THR A 77 -6.05 14.57 23.00
CA THR A 77 -6.79 13.66 23.87
C THR A 77 -7.47 12.60 23.02
N GLU A 78 -7.44 11.35 23.47
CA GLU A 78 -8.17 10.25 22.84
C GLU A 78 -9.63 10.65 22.54
N SER A 79 -10.11 10.32 21.35
CA SER A 79 -11.47 10.62 20.93
C SER A 79 -12.47 9.98 21.88
N ARG A 80 -13.62 10.62 22.06
CA ARG A 80 -14.73 9.99 22.80
C ARG A 80 -15.05 8.64 22.16
N TYR A 81 -15.14 7.60 22.99
CA TYR A 81 -15.40 6.25 22.51
C TYR A 81 -16.42 5.49 23.36
N GLU A 82 -16.92 4.39 22.81
CA GLU A 82 -17.62 3.32 23.51
C GLU A 82 -17.12 1.95 23.02
N SER A 83 -17.42 0.88 23.76
CA SER A 83 -16.95 -0.46 23.37
C SER A 83 -17.68 -0.97 22.13
N ASP A 84 -16.92 -1.54 21.19
CA ASP A 84 -17.49 -2.25 20.04
C ASP A 84 -17.89 -3.67 20.49
N LEU A 85 -19.15 -3.83 20.88
CA LEU A 85 -19.69 -5.11 21.37
C LEU A 85 -19.73 -6.20 20.29
N GLU A 86 -19.63 -5.82 19.01
CA GLU A 86 -19.60 -6.74 17.88
C GLU A 86 -18.18 -7.30 17.63
N GLY A 87 -17.14 -6.69 18.22
CA GLY A 87 -15.77 -7.13 18.07
C GLY A 87 -15.23 -6.98 16.64
N SER A 88 -15.72 -5.96 15.91
CA SER A 88 -15.39 -5.73 14.49
C SER A 88 -13.92 -5.40 14.27
N THR A 89 -13.23 -4.92 15.31
CA THR A 89 -11.78 -4.71 15.34
C THR A 89 -11.16 -5.37 16.57
N ARG A 90 -9.97 -5.97 16.41
CA ARG A 90 -9.19 -6.51 17.53
C ARG A 90 -8.55 -5.36 18.30
N ARG A 91 -8.42 -5.53 19.62
CA ARG A 91 -7.64 -4.62 20.45
C ARG A 91 -6.17 -4.68 20.05
N VAL A 92 -5.56 -3.53 19.78
CA VAL A 92 -4.14 -3.43 19.40
C VAL A 92 -3.27 -3.28 20.66
N ASN A 93 -2.00 -3.66 20.58
CA ASN A 93 -1.06 -3.38 21.64
C ASN A 93 -0.45 -1.98 21.44
N ASN A 94 -1.08 -0.96 22.01
CA ASN A 94 -0.62 0.41 21.86
C ASN A 94 0.57 0.78 22.78
N THR A 95 1.22 -0.18 23.45
CA THR A 95 2.39 0.12 24.29
C THR A 95 3.63 0.41 23.45
N THR A 96 4.46 1.35 23.90
CA THR A 96 5.70 1.74 23.21
C THR A 96 6.83 2.01 24.20
N LYS A 97 8.06 1.96 23.71
CA LYS A 97 9.28 2.33 24.45
C LYS A 97 9.64 3.81 24.28
N LEU A 98 8.97 4.52 23.37
CA LEU A 98 9.16 5.97 23.18
C LEU A 98 8.78 6.72 24.46
N ALA A 99 9.46 7.82 24.73
CA ALA A 99 9.11 8.69 25.84
C ALA A 99 7.72 9.33 25.62
N ASP A 100 7.05 9.70 26.71
CA ASP A 100 5.81 10.48 26.60
C ASP A 100 6.09 11.82 25.89
N GLY A 101 5.24 12.16 24.92
CA GLY A 101 5.50 13.29 24.03
C GLY A 101 4.60 13.31 22.80
N VAL A 102 4.84 14.28 21.92
CA VAL A 102 4.14 14.44 20.64
C VAL A 102 5.16 14.27 19.53
N TYR A 103 4.84 13.41 18.58
CA TYR A 103 5.71 13.00 17.48
C TYR A 103 4.99 13.22 16.16
N THR A 104 5.75 13.54 15.12
CA THR A 104 5.30 13.44 13.73
C THR A 104 5.74 12.07 13.21
N PRO A 105 4.85 11.25 12.64
CA PRO A 105 5.25 10.00 11.99
C PRO A 105 6.32 10.25 10.92
N ASP A 106 7.32 9.37 10.85
CA ASP A 106 8.33 9.41 9.79
C ASP A 106 7.71 9.00 8.45
N LYS A 107 6.83 7.98 8.48
CA LYS A 107 5.95 7.62 7.35
C LYS A 107 4.55 7.29 7.86
N PHE A 108 3.55 7.69 7.10
CA PHE A 108 2.17 7.25 7.25
C PHE A 108 1.67 6.72 5.92
N SER A 109 1.08 5.53 5.94
CA SER A 109 0.50 4.90 4.77
C SER A 109 -0.75 4.13 5.15
N TRP A 110 -1.60 3.83 4.17
CA TRP A 110 -2.86 3.15 4.39
C TRP A 110 -3.34 2.47 3.12
N SER A 111 -4.16 1.43 3.30
CA SER A 111 -4.76 0.63 2.25
C SER A 111 -6.26 0.40 2.48
N GLY A 112 -6.97 0.02 1.42
CA GLY A 112 -8.39 -0.28 1.43
C GLY A 112 -9.29 0.93 1.22
N GLY A 113 -10.60 0.68 1.15
CA GLY A 113 -11.60 1.71 0.88
C GLY A 113 -12.00 1.78 -0.58
N THR A 114 -12.37 2.97 -1.05
CA THR A 114 -12.86 3.19 -2.43
C THR A 114 -12.01 4.19 -3.22
N GLY A 115 -10.80 4.51 -2.76
CA GLY A 115 -9.89 5.51 -3.37
C GLY A 115 -10.34 6.97 -3.28
N ARG A 116 -11.62 7.26 -2.95
CA ARG A 116 -12.20 8.62 -2.97
C ARG A 116 -11.86 9.50 -1.77
N VAL A 117 -11.42 8.92 -0.67
CA VAL A 117 -11.04 9.66 0.54
C VAL A 117 -9.54 9.55 0.73
N THR A 118 -8.93 10.62 1.21
CA THR A 118 -7.54 10.62 1.64
C THR A 118 -7.53 10.55 3.15
N ILE A 119 -6.76 9.61 3.70
CA ILE A 119 -6.48 9.51 5.13
C ILE A 119 -5.08 10.09 5.36
N SER A 120 -4.91 10.81 6.46
CA SER A 120 -3.61 11.34 6.89
C SER A 120 -3.41 11.15 8.38
N CYS A 121 -2.16 11.03 8.81
CA CYS A 121 -1.76 11.11 10.20
C CYS A 121 -0.51 11.98 10.29
N ASN A 122 -0.64 13.15 10.92
CA ASN A 122 0.46 14.09 11.11
C ASN A 122 0.93 14.17 12.56
N LYS A 123 0.27 13.46 13.47
CA LYS A 123 0.53 13.55 14.91
C LYS A 123 0.28 12.23 15.61
N VAL A 124 1.28 11.80 16.39
CA VAL A 124 1.22 10.68 17.34
C VAL A 124 1.49 11.24 18.74
N THR A 125 0.59 10.97 19.68
CA THR A 125 0.74 11.33 21.09
C THR A 125 1.08 10.07 21.88
N VAL A 126 2.22 10.08 22.59
CA VAL A 126 2.58 9.05 23.56
C VAL A 126 2.29 9.57 24.96
N THR A 127 1.51 8.83 25.73
CA THR A 127 1.17 9.18 27.11
C THR A 127 1.08 7.93 27.96
N ASN A 128 1.76 7.92 29.11
CA ASN A 128 1.93 6.75 29.97
C ASN A 128 2.46 5.52 29.20
N GLY A 129 3.40 5.73 28.28
CA GLY A 129 3.98 4.69 27.43
C GLY A 129 3.00 4.07 26.43
N GLN A 130 1.88 4.73 26.14
CA GLN A 130 0.87 4.30 25.17
C GLN A 130 0.76 5.28 24.01
N ALA A 131 0.76 4.76 22.78
CA ALA A 131 0.69 5.53 21.55
C ALA A 131 -0.75 5.71 21.05
N TYR A 132 -1.07 6.94 20.66
CA TYR A 132 -2.34 7.35 20.07
C TYR A 132 -2.08 8.16 18.81
N ALA A 133 -2.77 7.85 17.72
CA ALA A 133 -2.61 8.53 16.45
C ALA A 133 -3.80 9.45 16.18
N THR A 134 -3.51 10.67 15.73
CA THR A 134 -4.51 11.59 15.18
C THR A 134 -4.70 11.29 13.70
N ILE A 135 -5.79 10.62 13.38
CA ILE A 135 -6.18 10.23 12.02
C ILE A 135 -7.19 11.23 11.47
N VAL A 136 -6.95 11.75 10.28
CA VAL A 136 -7.82 12.71 9.61
C VAL A 136 -8.26 12.18 8.26
N PHE A 137 -9.57 12.04 8.09
CA PHE A 137 -10.20 11.76 6.80
C PHE A 137 -10.51 13.08 6.09
N SER A 138 -10.20 13.15 4.79
CA SER A 138 -10.49 14.31 3.94
C SER A 138 -11.98 14.58 3.68
N SER A 139 -12.87 13.87 4.39
CA SER A 139 -14.32 14.04 4.31
C SER A 139 -14.93 14.18 5.70
N GLY A 140 -15.74 15.22 5.88
CA GLY A 140 -16.54 15.50 7.08
C GLY A 140 -17.78 14.60 7.25
N SER A 141 -17.89 13.55 6.44
CA SER A 141 -19.05 12.64 6.46
C SER A 141 -18.80 11.36 7.26
N TYR A 142 -17.63 11.22 7.90
CA TYR A 142 -17.29 10.09 8.74
C TYR A 142 -17.75 10.37 10.17
N SER A 143 -18.73 9.61 10.65
CA SER A 143 -19.33 9.87 11.97
C SER A 143 -18.56 9.19 13.11
N TYR A 144 -18.09 7.97 12.87
CA TYR A 144 -17.25 7.20 13.77
C TYR A 144 -16.24 6.35 13.00
N VAL A 145 -15.21 5.89 13.71
CA VAL A 145 -14.34 4.79 13.32
C VAL A 145 -14.35 3.70 14.38
N LYS A 146 -14.42 2.43 13.98
CA LYS A 146 -14.11 1.30 14.85
C LYS A 146 -12.61 1.04 14.80
N ALA A 147 -11.95 0.98 15.95
CA ALA A 147 -10.53 0.69 16.06
C ALA A 147 -10.22 0.10 17.45
N SER A 148 -9.20 -0.75 17.57
CA SER A 148 -8.75 -1.30 18.86
C SER A 148 -9.87 -1.84 19.78
N GLY A 149 -10.94 -2.39 19.21
CA GLY A 149 -12.09 -2.93 19.96
C GLY A 149 -13.10 -1.89 20.48
N ASN A 150 -13.00 -0.63 20.03
CA ASN A 150 -13.89 0.47 20.41
C ASN A 150 -14.43 1.20 19.18
N ILE A 151 -15.51 1.96 19.39
CA ILE A 151 -16.10 2.90 18.43
C ILE A 151 -15.72 4.32 18.87
N TYR A 152 -14.93 5.01 18.05
CA TYR A 152 -14.44 6.37 18.27
C TYR A 152 -15.22 7.38 17.45
N TYR A 153 -15.73 8.42 18.11
CA TYR A 153 -16.55 9.45 17.47
C TYR A 153 -15.71 10.62 16.92
N ALA A 154 -16.10 11.12 15.76
CA ALA A 154 -15.37 12.16 15.05
C ALA A 154 -15.42 13.52 15.76
N SER A 155 -14.27 14.18 15.82
CA SER A 155 -14.20 15.64 15.93
C SER A 155 -14.24 16.23 14.52
N HIS A 156 -15.20 17.11 14.24
CA HIS A 156 -15.37 17.70 12.91
C HIS A 156 -14.70 19.07 12.87
N SER A 157 -13.86 19.29 11.86
CA SER A 157 -13.23 20.57 11.58
C SER A 157 -13.37 20.87 10.08
N GLY A 158 -14.23 21.83 9.73
CA GLY A 158 -14.58 22.11 8.34
C GLY A 158 -15.13 20.88 7.63
N ASP A 159 -14.51 20.53 6.49
CA ASP A 159 -14.90 19.39 5.65
C ASP A 159 -14.11 18.11 5.96
N THR A 160 -13.50 18.01 7.14
CA THR A 160 -12.71 16.84 7.59
C THR A 160 -13.28 16.20 8.85
N SER A 161 -13.02 14.91 9.02
CA SER A 161 -13.34 14.16 10.24
C SER A 161 -12.04 13.68 10.89
N SER A 162 -11.84 13.97 12.17
CA SER A 162 -10.64 13.61 12.92
C SER A 162 -10.94 12.68 14.08
N PHE A 163 -10.04 11.71 14.29
CA PHE A 163 -10.12 10.68 15.32
C PHE A 163 -8.77 10.53 15.99
N VAL A 164 -8.74 10.47 17.31
CA VAL A 164 -7.54 10.15 18.09
C VAL A 164 -7.73 8.75 18.66
N ILE A 165 -7.02 7.76 18.11
CA ILE A 165 -7.24 6.34 18.38
C ILE A 165 -5.95 5.66 18.88
N PRO A 166 -6.03 4.62 19.72
CA PRO A 166 -4.89 3.78 20.07
C PRO A 166 -4.32 3.10 18.83
N VAL A 167 -3.00 3.08 18.71
CA VAL A 167 -2.30 2.41 17.60
C VAL A 167 -1.10 1.60 18.10
N GLU A 168 -0.87 0.46 17.48
CA GLU A 168 0.39 -0.26 17.58
C GLU A 168 1.35 0.27 16.50
N LEU A 169 2.39 0.98 16.92
CA LEU A 169 3.37 1.58 16.02
C LEU A 169 4.13 0.51 15.24
N ASN A 170 4.55 0.85 14.01
CA ASN A 170 5.30 -0.03 13.11
C ASN A 170 4.58 -1.36 12.80
N LYS A 171 3.24 -1.36 12.88
CA LYS A 171 2.36 -2.46 12.47
C LYS A 171 1.09 -1.92 11.82
N ASN A 172 0.40 -2.81 11.10
CA ASN A 172 -0.91 -2.52 10.56
C ASN A 172 -1.94 -2.39 11.69
N ASN A 173 -2.75 -1.34 11.61
CA ASN A 173 -3.86 -1.09 12.50
C ASN A 173 -5.15 -1.09 11.67
N ARG A 174 -6.03 -2.06 11.92
CA ARG A 174 -7.33 -2.14 11.24
C ARG A 174 -8.29 -1.08 11.77
N VAL A 175 -8.86 -0.29 10.86
CA VAL A 175 -9.83 0.77 11.17
C VAL A 175 -11.05 0.61 10.26
N ILE A 176 -12.27 0.77 10.81
CA ILE A 176 -13.51 0.71 10.02
C ILE A 176 -14.25 2.03 10.17
N GLY A 177 -14.28 2.84 9.12
CA GLY A 177 -14.92 4.15 9.12
C GLY A 177 -16.35 4.12 8.59
N MET A 178 -17.30 4.72 9.31
CA MET A 178 -18.70 4.82 8.86
C MET A 178 -18.97 6.17 8.21
N THR A 179 -19.32 6.16 6.91
CA THR A 179 -19.58 7.36 6.09
C THR A 179 -21.04 7.52 5.65
N THR A 180 -21.59 8.73 5.79
CA THR A 180 -22.97 9.07 5.38
C THR A 180 -23.02 9.76 4.00
N LYS A 181 -21.89 9.85 3.30
CA LYS A 181 -21.81 10.59 2.01
C LYS A 181 -22.49 9.84 0.86
N MET A 182 -22.63 8.54 0.98
CA MET A 182 -23.38 7.70 0.05
C MET A 182 -24.88 7.71 0.44
N SER A 183 -25.78 7.44 -0.50
CA SER A 183 -27.24 7.47 -0.28
C SER A 183 -27.73 6.53 0.84
N ALA A 184 -26.86 5.62 1.32
CA ALA A 184 -26.99 4.88 2.56
C ALA A 184 -25.68 4.95 3.39
N SER A 185 -25.79 4.69 4.69
CA SER A 185 -24.64 4.56 5.60
C SER A 185 -23.85 3.30 5.26
N HIS A 186 -22.54 3.41 5.08
CA HIS A 186 -21.66 2.27 4.87
C HIS A 186 -20.44 2.34 5.78
N GLU A 187 -20.07 1.18 6.33
CA GLU A 187 -18.79 0.95 6.97
C GLU A 187 -17.77 0.55 5.90
N VAL A 188 -16.62 1.22 5.92
CA VAL A 188 -15.53 1.01 4.98
C VAL A 188 -14.29 0.64 5.79
N ALA A 189 -13.68 -0.50 5.48
CA ALA A 189 -12.50 -1.00 6.17
C ALA A 189 -11.22 -0.44 5.54
N TYR A 190 -10.27 -0.10 6.41
CA TYR A 190 -8.95 0.39 6.09
C TYR A 190 -7.92 -0.33 6.97
N ASN A 191 -6.70 -0.45 6.47
CA ASN A 191 -5.53 -0.69 7.31
C ASN A 191 -4.66 0.56 7.27
N ILE A 192 -4.21 1.02 8.42
CA ILE A 192 -3.26 2.14 8.53
C ILE A 192 -1.93 1.64 9.09
N PHE A 193 -0.85 2.18 8.57
CA PHE A 193 0.51 1.90 9.02
C PHE A 193 1.19 3.21 9.41
N ILE A 194 1.71 3.26 10.64
CA ILE A 194 2.36 4.43 11.20
C ILE A 194 3.78 4.02 11.55
N TYR A 195 4.73 4.53 10.77
CA TYR A 195 6.14 4.32 11.00
C TYR A 195 6.70 5.43 11.88
N LEU A 196 7.34 5.02 12.97
CA LEU A 196 8.21 5.85 13.79
C LEU A 196 9.48 5.07 14.06
N ALA A 197 10.60 5.59 13.59
CA ALA A 197 11.90 5.03 13.87
C ALA A 197 12.21 5.12 15.37
N ALA A 198 12.97 4.16 15.87
CA ALA A 198 13.57 4.29 17.19
C ALA A 198 14.65 5.39 17.14
N ASP A 199 14.83 6.14 18.24
CA ASP A 199 15.83 7.21 18.35
C ASP A 199 17.19 6.79 17.74
N GLY A 200 17.56 7.40 16.60
CA GLY A 200 18.84 7.20 15.93
C GLY A 200 18.85 6.43 14.60
N ALA A 201 17.71 6.13 13.97
CA ALA A 201 17.71 5.68 12.58
C ALA A 201 18.02 6.87 11.66
N GLU A 202 19.09 6.77 10.87
CA GLU A 202 19.37 7.76 9.83
C GLU A 202 18.31 7.66 8.73
N ASP A 203 17.69 8.81 8.46
CA ASP A 203 16.73 9.01 7.40
C ASP A 203 17.46 8.97 6.06
N ASN A 204 17.44 7.81 5.42
CA ASN A 204 17.79 7.69 4.00
C ASN A 204 16.51 7.34 3.23
N THR A 205 15.45 8.12 3.45
CA THR A 205 14.29 8.15 2.55
C THR A 205 14.70 8.81 1.24
N ASP A 206 15.43 8.07 0.40
CA ASP A 206 15.33 8.30 -1.04
C ASP A 206 14.13 7.50 -1.56
N SER A 207 12.94 7.91 -1.12
CA SER A 207 11.68 7.44 -1.70
C SER A 207 11.31 8.25 -2.95
N SER A 208 12.31 8.80 -3.64
CA SER A 208 12.12 9.58 -4.86
C SER A 208 12.43 8.69 -6.07
N LEU A 209 11.38 8.35 -6.82
CA LEU A 209 11.39 7.91 -8.22
C LEU A 209 12.77 7.50 -8.75
N ASN A 210 13.23 6.31 -8.37
CA ASN A 210 14.52 5.82 -8.82
C ASN A 210 14.41 5.54 -10.32
N LEU A 211 14.97 6.46 -11.11
CA LEU A 211 15.12 6.34 -12.55
C LEU A 211 16.03 5.16 -12.96
N LYS A 212 16.68 4.52 -11.98
CA LYS A 212 17.67 3.44 -12.15
C LYS A 212 17.59 2.47 -10.97
N LEU A 213 18.11 1.26 -11.17
CA LEU A 213 18.24 0.27 -10.10
C LEU A 213 19.00 0.84 -8.90
N ASP A 214 18.56 0.48 -7.70
CA ASP A 214 19.22 0.93 -6.48
C ASP A 214 20.65 0.35 -6.39
N GLU A 215 21.61 1.16 -5.92
CA GLU A 215 22.98 0.69 -5.64
C GLU A 215 23.09 0.00 -4.27
N LYS A 216 22.14 0.29 -3.37
CA LYS A 216 22.06 -0.26 -2.02
C LYS A 216 20.60 -0.55 -1.71
N ALA A 217 20.36 -1.51 -0.83
CA ALA A 217 19.01 -1.86 -0.43
C ALA A 217 18.22 -0.64 0.07
N PRO A 218 17.02 -0.38 -0.48
CA PRO A 218 16.21 0.74 -0.05
C PRO A 218 15.69 0.51 1.37
N THR A 219 15.56 1.61 2.13
CA THR A 219 14.91 1.55 3.45
C THR A 219 13.40 1.51 3.25
N ILE A 220 12.76 0.38 3.55
CA ILE A 220 11.31 0.21 3.43
C ILE A 220 10.71 0.26 4.84
N PRO A 221 9.91 1.28 5.18
CA PRO A 221 9.30 1.39 6.50
C PRO A 221 8.49 0.15 6.89
N GLY A 222 8.84 -0.42 8.05
CA GLY A 222 8.23 -1.65 8.56
C GLY A 222 8.90 -2.94 8.13
N LEU A 223 9.87 -2.90 7.21
CA LEU A 223 10.67 -4.04 6.82
C LEU A 223 12.11 -3.87 7.30
N GLU A 224 12.69 -4.94 7.82
CA GLU A 224 14.07 -4.97 8.31
C GLU A 224 14.96 -5.64 7.27
N TYR A 225 15.94 -4.90 6.74
CA TYR A 225 16.86 -5.39 5.72
C TYR A 225 17.80 -6.48 6.27
N LYS A 226 18.08 -7.50 5.45
CA LYS A 226 19.06 -8.55 5.73
C LYS A 226 20.31 -8.42 4.89
N GLU A 227 20.16 -8.63 3.59
CA GLU A 227 21.27 -8.74 2.65
C GLU A 227 20.80 -8.51 1.22
N ALA A 228 21.74 -8.28 0.31
CA ALA A 228 21.50 -8.13 -1.12
C ALA A 228 22.14 -9.32 -1.84
N GLU A 229 21.50 -9.77 -2.92
CA GLU A 229 22.13 -10.73 -3.81
C GLU A 229 23.31 -10.09 -4.53
N GLU A 230 24.44 -10.78 -4.51
CA GLU A 230 25.60 -10.41 -5.32
C GLU A 230 25.37 -10.90 -6.76
N LEU A 231 25.50 -9.98 -7.72
CA LEU A 231 25.40 -10.26 -9.14
C LEU A 231 26.76 -10.02 -9.81
N ALA A 232 27.25 -11.02 -10.53
CA ALA A 232 28.54 -10.96 -11.20
C ALA A 232 28.43 -10.43 -12.65
N HIS A 233 27.28 -10.64 -13.30
CA HIS A 233 27.11 -10.46 -14.73
C HIS A 233 25.83 -9.70 -15.11
N ALA A 234 24.71 -9.93 -14.41
CA ALA A 234 23.42 -9.36 -14.74
C ALA A 234 23.33 -7.85 -14.44
N GLU A 235 22.82 -7.09 -15.41
CA GLU A 235 22.73 -5.63 -15.34
C GLU A 235 21.31 -5.11 -15.10
N TYR A 236 20.26 -5.90 -15.42
CA TYR A 236 18.87 -5.39 -15.47
C TYR A 236 18.04 -5.65 -14.21
N PHE A 237 18.57 -6.29 -13.16
CA PHE A 237 17.82 -6.49 -11.92
C PHE A 237 18.64 -6.36 -10.65
N ARG A 238 17.96 -6.18 -9.51
CA ARG A 238 18.53 -6.29 -8.15
C ARG A 238 17.60 -7.09 -7.24
N ILE A 239 18.17 -7.85 -6.32
CA ILE A 239 17.42 -8.61 -5.31
C ILE A 239 17.92 -8.20 -3.91
N TYR A 240 16.97 -7.83 -3.05
CA TYR A 240 17.22 -7.48 -1.65
C TYR A 240 16.33 -8.31 -0.72
N HIS A 241 16.94 -8.95 0.26
CA HIS A 241 16.23 -9.77 1.24
C HIS A 241 15.97 -8.98 2.52
N TYR A 242 14.79 -9.19 3.07
CA TYR A 242 14.33 -8.61 4.32
C TYR A 242 13.92 -9.72 5.31
N GLU A 243 13.71 -9.35 6.57
CA GLU A 243 13.13 -10.24 7.58
C GLU A 243 11.78 -10.82 7.14
N GLN A 244 11.40 -11.93 7.77
CA GLN A 244 10.19 -12.70 7.45
C GLN A 244 10.17 -13.29 6.03
N SER A 245 11.35 -13.47 5.43
CA SER A 245 11.51 -14.06 4.09
C SER A 245 10.82 -13.25 2.98
N ILE A 246 10.72 -11.94 3.18
CA ILE A 246 10.28 -10.99 2.16
C ILE A 246 11.47 -10.66 1.26
N THR A 247 11.24 -10.61 -0.04
CA THR A 247 12.25 -10.20 -1.02
C THR A 247 11.74 -9.03 -1.84
N LEU A 248 12.57 -8.00 -1.99
CA LEU A 248 12.37 -6.95 -3.00
C LEU A 248 13.18 -7.33 -4.24
N LEU A 249 12.50 -7.45 -5.37
CA LEU A 249 13.10 -7.56 -6.69
C LEU A 249 12.87 -6.25 -7.45
N GLU A 250 13.93 -5.68 -7.99
CA GLU A 250 13.86 -4.51 -8.88
C GLU A 250 14.24 -4.93 -10.29
N ILE A 251 13.46 -4.51 -11.29
CA ILE A 251 13.74 -4.76 -12.70
C ILE A 251 13.78 -3.43 -13.44
N ASP A 252 14.86 -3.19 -14.18
CA ASP A 252 14.99 -2.08 -15.11
C ASP A 252 14.09 -2.33 -16.32
N MET A 253 13.22 -1.38 -16.64
CA MET A 253 12.26 -1.45 -17.75
C MET A 253 12.65 -0.55 -18.93
N THR A 254 13.80 0.12 -18.86
CA THR A 254 14.18 1.22 -19.78
C THR A 254 15.47 0.99 -20.52
N THR A 255 16.50 0.45 -19.86
CA THR A 255 17.81 0.27 -20.49
C THR A 255 17.66 -0.61 -21.73
N ASP A 256 18.26 -0.16 -22.85
CA ASP A 256 18.19 -0.81 -24.18
C ASP A 256 16.77 -1.03 -24.72
N THR A 257 15.83 -0.14 -24.36
CA THR A 257 14.46 -0.08 -24.90
C THR A 257 14.20 1.31 -25.49
N ALA A 258 13.12 1.46 -26.27
CA ALA A 258 12.68 2.78 -26.73
C ALA A 258 12.04 3.64 -25.61
N ARG A 259 11.89 3.10 -24.39
CA ARG A 259 11.31 3.85 -23.27
C ARG A 259 12.26 4.93 -22.78
N THR A 260 11.70 6.11 -22.55
CA THR A 260 12.40 7.24 -21.93
C THR A 260 11.71 7.62 -20.62
N ALA A 261 12.41 8.37 -19.78
CA ALA A 261 11.80 8.98 -18.59
C ALA A 261 10.64 9.96 -18.91
N GLU A 262 10.56 10.46 -20.16
CA GLU A 262 9.40 11.26 -20.61
C GLU A 262 8.19 10.37 -20.90
N THR A 263 8.42 9.12 -21.35
CA THR A 263 7.39 8.13 -21.65
C THR A 263 6.61 7.73 -20.38
N GLU A 264 7.27 7.73 -19.22
CA GLU A 264 6.69 7.61 -17.86
C GLU A 264 5.62 8.69 -17.59
N ALA A 265 5.86 9.93 -18.00
CA ALA A 265 4.95 11.06 -17.74
C ALA A 265 3.74 11.09 -18.68
N SER A 266 3.80 10.37 -19.81
CA SER A 266 2.72 10.21 -20.78
C SER A 266 1.84 8.98 -20.55
N ALA A 267 2.29 8.01 -19.73
CA ALA A 267 1.52 6.83 -19.33
C ALA A 267 0.27 7.26 -18.56
N LYS A 268 -0.82 7.53 -19.31
CA LYS A 268 -2.12 8.06 -18.87
C LYS A 268 -2.04 9.39 -18.08
N LYS A 269 -2.34 10.50 -18.77
CA LYS A 269 -2.48 11.85 -18.17
C LYS A 269 -3.64 11.97 -17.17
N GLU A 270 -4.51 10.96 -17.10
CA GLU A 270 -5.61 10.91 -16.15
C GLU A 270 -5.13 10.21 -14.87
N LYS A 271 -5.46 10.81 -13.73
CA LYS A 271 -5.14 10.22 -12.43
C LYS A 271 -5.89 8.88 -12.32
N PRO A 272 -5.23 7.78 -11.93
CA PRO A 272 -5.88 6.49 -11.79
C PRO A 272 -7.08 6.60 -10.85
N ALA A 273 -8.18 5.93 -11.23
CA ALA A 273 -9.48 6.05 -10.60
C ALA A 273 -9.66 5.07 -9.43
N ASP A 274 -8.95 3.94 -9.44
CA ASP A 274 -9.03 2.86 -8.45
C ASP A 274 -7.67 2.19 -8.19
N GLU A 275 -7.67 1.20 -7.27
CA GLU A 275 -6.45 0.53 -6.79
C GLU A 275 -5.80 -0.33 -7.90
N GLU A 276 -6.61 -0.92 -8.78
CA GLU A 276 -6.15 -1.74 -9.90
C GLU A 276 -5.46 -0.88 -10.97
N GLU A 277 -6.01 0.29 -11.31
CA GLU A 277 -5.35 1.25 -12.20
C GLU A 277 -4.07 1.85 -11.56
N GLU A 278 -4.07 2.11 -10.24
CA GLU A 278 -2.87 2.55 -9.50
C GLU A 278 -1.77 1.49 -9.57
N THR A 279 -2.12 0.21 -9.42
CA THR A 279 -1.18 -0.92 -9.55
C THR A 279 -0.65 -1.04 -10.98
N ALA A 280 -1.53 -0.96 -11.98
CA ALA A 280 -1.13 -1.03 -13.38
C ALA A 280 -0.18 0.11 -13.78
N ALA A 281 -0.38 1.32 -13.24
CA ALA A 281 0.51 2.45 -13.47
C ALA A 281 1.95 2.22 -12.98
N LEU A 282 2.18 1.30 -12.03
CA LEU A 282 3.53 0.95 -11.57
C LEU A 282 4.38 0.34 -12.68
N TYR A 283 3.79 -0.37 -13.65
CA TYR A 283 4.52 -0.93 -14.81
C TYR A 283 4.98 0.13 -15.81
N GLY A 284 4.38 1.31 -15.75
CA GLY A 284 4.81 2.49 -16.49
C GLY A 284 6.10 3.12 -15.95
N LYS A 285 6.60 2.68 -14.79
CA LYS A 285 7.85 3.20 -14.19
C LYS A 285 9.11 2.66 -14.88
N ASN A 286 10.20 3.39 -14.76
CA ASN A 286 11.50 3.02 -15.32
C ASN A 286 12.11 1.81 -14.61
N VAL A 287 11.89 1.71 -13.30
CA VAL A 287 12.19 0.54 -12.50
C VAL A 287 10.90 0.06 -11.85
N VAL A 288 10.56 -1.19 -12.12
CA VAL A 288 9.42 -1.85 -11.46
C VAL A 288 9.95 -2.61 -10.26
N LYS A 289 9.29 -2.38 -9.13
CA LYS A 289 9.64 -2.97 -7.83
C LYS A 289 8.60 -4.02 -7.47
N TYR A 290 9.07 -5.23 -7.20
CA TYR A 290 8.28 -6.40 -6.85
C TYR A 290 8.57 -6.78 -5.40
N LEU A 291 7.55 -6.75 -4.55
CA LEU A 291 7.62 -7.26 -3.20
C LEU A 291 7.10 -8.70 -3.18
N ILE A 292 8.02 -9.65 -3.10
CA ILE A 292 7.74 -11.09 -3.06
C ILE A 292 7.55 -11.51 -1.60
N VAL A 293 6.35 -11.96 -1.26
CA VAL A 293 5.87 -12.11 0.12
C VAL A 293 5.38 -13.54 0.34
N PRO A 294 5.77 -14.23 1.43
CA PRO A 294 5.15 -15.51 1.81
C PRO A 294 3.68 -15.37 2.23
N GLU A 295 2.84 -16.38 1.94
CA GLU A 295 1.38 -16.35 2.20
C GLU A 295 0.96 -15.87 3.60
N ASP A 296 1.72 -16.23 4.64
CA ASP A 296 1.39 -15.93 6.04
C ASP A 296 2.00 -14.61 6.57
N VAL A 297 2.61 -13.80 5.70
CA VAL A 297 3.31 -12.58 6.09
C VAL A 297 2.47 -11.35 5.75
N GLU A 298 2.16 -10.56 6.78
CA GLU A 298 1.45 -9.30 6.61
C GLU A 298 2.43 -8.16 6.28
N ILE A 299 2.24 -7.50 5.14
CA ILE A 299 3.05 -6.34 4.74
C ILE A 299 2.48 -5.02 5.28
N PRO A 300 3.33 -4.02 5.55
CA PRO A 300 2.90 -2.66 5.88
C PRO A 300 1.89 -2.10 4.86
N ALA A 301 0.76 -1.60 5.35
CA ALA A 301 -0.31 -1.06 4.51
C ALA A 301 0.18 0.11 3.64
N GLY A 302 -0.17 0.11 2.35
CA GLY A 302 0.20 1.14 1.39
C GLY A 302 1.47 0.85 0.59
N LEU A 303 2.21 -0.22 0.89
CA LEU A 303 3.33 -0.65 0.05
C LEU A 303 2.86 -1.10 -1.34
N GLU A 304 1.65 -1.64 -1.45
CA GLU A 304 1.04 -2.03 -2.72
C GLU A 304 0.81 -0.86 -3.69
N LYS A 305 0.88 0.39 -3.20
CA LYS A 305 0.79 1.60 -4.03
C LYS A 305 2.14 2.05 -4.59
N GLU A 306 3.23 1.47 -4.08
CA GLU A 306 4.60 1.81 -4.46
C GLU A 306 5.26 0.66 -5.24
N MET A 307 4.81 -0.58 -5.00
CA MET A 307 5.40 -1.83 -5.48
C MET A 307 4.34 -2.87 -5.86
N ILE A 308 4.65 -3.72 -6.83
CA ILE A 308 3.84 -4.88 -7.20
C ILE A 308 4.03 -5.98 -6.15
N VAL A 309 2.95 -6.45 -5.53
CA VAL A 309 3.02 -7.52 -4.52
C VAL A 309 2.84 -8.88 -5.21
N VAL A 310 3.81 -9.77 -5.05
CA VAL A 310 3.76 -11.16 -5.52
C VAL A 310 3.67 -12.08 -4.30
N GLN A 311 2.57 -12.82 -4.17
CA GLN A 311 2.39 -13.75 -3.06
C GLN A 311 2.97 -15.13 -3.42
N LYS A 312 3.75 -15.72 -2.53
CA LYS A 312 4.23 -17.10 -2.64
C LYS A 312 3.24 -18.07 -1.98
N PRO A 313 3.02 -19.26 -2.55
CA PRO A 313 3.68 -19.78 -3.76
C PRO A 313 3.11 -19.18 -5.05
N ALA A 314 3.98 -18.85 -6.01
CA ALA A 314 3.60 -18.49 -7.37
C ALA A 314 3.56 -19.75 -8.27
N ASP A 315 2.81 -20.76 -7.84
CA ASP A 315 2.79 -22.12 -8.39
C ASP A 315 1.71 -22.37 -9.46
N LYS A 316 1.01 -21.32 -9.90
CA LYS A 316 0.08 -21.35 -11.03
C LYS A 316 0.40 -20.17 -11.95
N ALA A 317 1.58 -20.19 -12.53
CA ALA A 317 2.03 -19.13 -13.41
C ALA A 317 1.47 -19.30 -14.83
N TYR A 318 1.14 -18.17 -15.44
CA TYR A 318 1.09 -18.02 -16.89
C TYR A 318 2.45 -17.59 -17.39
N ILE A 319 3.07 -18.39 -18.25
CA ILE A 319 4.43 -18.13 -18.73
C ILE A 319 4.39 -17.94 -20.25
N ALA A 320 4.54 -16.70 -20.68
CA ALA A 320 4.59 -16.32 -22.10
C ALA A 320 6.01 -16.11 -22.63
N SER A 321 7.03 -16.20 -21.75
CA SER A 321 8.44 -16.16 -22.13
C SER A 321 8.99 -17.57 -22.34
N ASP A 322 9.41 -17.87 -23.57
CA ASP A 322 10.04 -19.15 -23.91
C ASP A 322 11.37 -19.32 -23.15
N ALA A 323 12.15 -18.24 -22.97
CA ALA A 323 13.40 -18.26 -22.22
C ALA A 323 13.19 -18.69 -20.76
N VAL A 324 12.10 -18.23 -20.14
CA VAL A 324 11.74 -18.65 -18.77
C VAL A 324 11.35 -20.13 -18.74
N LEU A 325 10.57 -20.59 -19.73
CA LEU A 325 10.21 -22.00 -19.81
C LEU A 325 11.44 -22.90 -19.95
N GLU A 326 12.44 -22.50 -20.76
CA GLU A 326 13.69 -23.26 -20.92
C GLU A 326 14.42 -23.41 -19.59
N ILE A 327 14.57 -22.31 -18.85
CA ILE A 327 15.24 -22.31 -17.54
C ILE A 327 14.45 -23.13 -16.50
N LEU A 328 13.11 -23.09 -16.55
CA LEU A 328 12.28 -23.92 -15.67
C LEU A 328 12.39 -25.42 -15.98
N ASP A 329 12.61 -25.81 -17.24
CA ASP A 329 12.88 -27.21 -17.61
C ASP A 329 14.22 -27.68 -17.05
N GLU A 330 15.26 -26.85 -17.15
CA GLU A 330 16.57 -27.11 -16.55
C GLU A 330 16.50 -27.21 -15.02
N LEU A 331 15.68 -26.37 -14.38
CA LEU A 331 15.41 -26.42 -12.94
C LEU A 331 14.53 -27.60 -12.52
N HIS A 332 13.92 -28.31 -13.47
CA HIS A 332 12.87 -29.31 -13.23
C HIS A 332 11.68 -28.75 -12.43
N MET A 333 11.25 -27.53 -12.78
CA MET A 333 10.19 -26.76 -12.11
C MET A 333 9.03 -26.39 -13.06
N THR A 334 8.92 -27.05 -14.22
CA THR A 334 7.87 -26.76 -15.23
C THR A 334 6.43 -26.89 -14.72
N GLU A 335 6.21 -27.61 -13.62
CA GLU A 335 4.91 -27.80 -12.98
C GLU A 335 4.31 -26.52 -12.38
N VAL A 336 5.11 -25.46 -12.20
CA VAL A 336 4.59 -24.15 -11.77
C VAL A 336 3.77 -23.47 -12.87
N ALA A 337 3.95 -23.88 -14.13
CA ALA A 337 3.17 -23.35 -15.24
C ALA A 337 1.77 -23.97 -15.25
N ALA A 338 0.74 -23.18 -14.97
CA ALA A 338 -0.66 -23.57 -15.17
C ALA A 338 -1.12 -23.25 -16.61
N ALA A 339 -0.52 -22.23 -17.22
CA ALA A 339 -0.77 -21.84 -18.59
C ALA A 339 0.50 -21.31 -19.27
N VAL A 340 0.56 -21.37 -20.60
CA VAL A 340 1.69 -20.90 -21.40
C VAL A 340 1.27 -20.11 -22.63
N GLY A 341 2.21 -19.32 -23.14
CA GLY A 341 2.02 -18.45 -24.31
C GLY A 341 2.25 -19.09 -25.68
N CYS A 342 2.63 -20.37 -25.72
CA CYS A 342 2.93 -21.11 -26.94
C CYS A 342 2.00 -22.32 -27.12
N GLU A 343 1.65 -22.66 -28.36
CA GLU A 343 0.93 -23.89 -28.67
C GLU A 343 1.87 -25.11 -28.59
N ALA A 344 1.30 -26.31 -28.44
CA ALA A 344 2.08 -27.55 -28.27
C ALA A 344 3.00 -27.86 -29.46
N GLU A 345 2.60 -27.46 -30.68
CA GLU A 345 3.36 -27.68 -31.91
C GLU A 345 4.55 -26.72 -32.09
N ASP A 346 4.49 -25.55 -31.46
CA ASP A 346 5.53 -24.52 -31.52
C ASP A 346 6.46 -24.57 -30.29
N CYS A 347 6.01 -25.19 -29.19
CA CYS A 347 6.77 -25.32 -27.95
C CYS A 347 7.99 -26.23 -28.13
N GLN A 348 9.20 -25.69 -27.91
CA GLN A 348 10.46 -26.44 -28.03
C GLN A 348 10.76 -27.33 -26.82
N ILE A 349 10.01 -27.16 -25.73
CA ILE A 349 10.28 -27.81 -24.45
C ILE A 349 9.39 -29.05 -24.34
N GLU A 350 10.00 -30.23 -24.43
CA GLU A 350 9.30 -31.51 -24.52
C GLU A 350 8.36 -31.74 -23.32
N SER A 351 8.78 -31.34 -22.11
CA SER A 351 7.99 -31.48 -20.88
C SER A 351 6.70 -30.65 -20.93
N ILE A 352 6.77 -29.40 -21.39
CA ILE A 352 5.62 -28.48 -21.55
C ILE A 352 4.75 -28.89 -22.74
N SER A 353 5.34 -29.19 -23.91
CA SER A 353 4.60 -29.64 -25.10
C SER A 353 3.74 -30.88 -24.78
N LYS A 354 4.31 -31.85 -24.07
CA LYS A 354 3.57 -33.02 -23.60
C LYS A 354 2.50 -32.67 -22.56
N ALA A 355 2.78 -31.72 -21.66
CA ALA A 355 1.81 -31.30 -20.66
C ALA A 355 0.61 -30.56 -21.28
N LEU A 356 0.80 -29.85 -22.39
CA LEU A 356 -0.26 -29.26 -23.22
C LEU A 356 -1.10 -30.34 -23.91
N GLU A 357 -0.48 -31.35 -24.53
CA GLU A 357 -1.18 -32.47 -25.15
C GLU A 357 -2.03 -33.28 -24.14
N GLU A 358 -1.56 -33.37 -22.90
CA GLU A 358 -2.23 -34.03 -21.79
C GLU A 358 -3.24 -33.14 -21.03
N GLU A 359 -3.46 -31.88 -21.49
CA GLU A 359 -4.32 -30.87 -20.86
C GLU A 359 -3.98 -30.53 -19.39
N LYS A 360 -2.73 -30.79 -18.96
CA LYS A 360 -2.21 -30.43 -17.64
C LYS A 360 -1.83 -28.96 -17.56
N VAL A 361 -1.34 -28.41 -18.68
CA VAL A 361 -1.05 -26.99 -18.90
C VAL A 361 -2.01 -26.50 -19.99
N SER A 362 -2.50 -25.26 -19.87
CA SER A 362 -3.31 -24.64 -20.92
C SER A 362 -2.48 -23.74 -21.82
N PHE A 363 -2.76 -23.75 -23.12
CA PHE A 363 -2.42 -22.59 -23.95
C PHE A 363 -3.41 -21.46 -23.62
N ALA A 364 -2.91 -20.30 -23.25
CA ALA A 364 -3.74 -19.16 -22.83
C ALA A 364 -3.41 -17.88 -23.59
N GLY A 365 -3.21 -17.98 -24.91
CA GLY A 365 -2.86 -16.86 -25.77
C GLY A 365 -1.40 -16.42 -25.61
N THR A 366 -0.88 -15.70 -26.60
CA THR A 366 0.51 -15.21 -26.60
C THR A 366 0.67 -14.00 -25.67
N TYR A 367 1.90 -13.52 -25.47
CA TYR A 367 2.13 -12.29 -24.71
C TYR A 367 1.45 -11.05 -25.32
N MET A 368 1.12 -11.08 -26.62
CA MET A 368 0.42 -9.98 -27.30
C MET A 368 -1.08 -9.97 -27.03
N GLU A 369 -1.67 -11.16 -26.93
CA GLU A 369 -3.11 -11.34 -26.71
C GLU A 369 -3.36 -12.46 -25.68
N PRO A 370 -3.12 -12.21 -24.38
CA PRO A 370 -3.41 -13.20 -23.35
C PRO A 370 -4.92 -13.52 -23.26
N ASP A 371 -5.26 -14.80 -23.13
CA ASP A 371 -6.64 -15.24 -22.85
C ASP A 371 -6.93 -15.12 -21.36
N TYR A 372 -7.31 -13.91 -20.94
CA TYR A 372 -7.68 -13.57 -19.56
C TYR A 372 -8.74 -14.49 -18.94
N LYS A 373 -9.64 -15.06 -19.76
CA LYS A 373 -10.67 -15.97 -19.26
C LYS A 373 -10.05 -17.33 -18.92
N GLU A 374 -9.13 -17.81 -19.75
CA GLU A 374 -8.38 -19.03 -19.48
C GLU A 374 -7.46 -18.84 -18.26
N LEU A 375 -6.78 -17.69 -18.13
CA LEU A 375 -5.95 -17.37 -16.96
C LEU A 375 -6.75 -17.45 -15.65
N LEU A 376 -7.95 -16.88 -15.64
CA LEU A 376 -8.86 -16.94 -14.50
C LEU A 376 -9.38 -18.37 -14.25
N SER A 377 -9.72 -19.10 -15.30
CA SER A 377 -10.17 -20.50 -15.24
C SER A 377 -9.12 -21.43 -14.63
N LYS A 378 -7.85 -21.17 -14.92
CA LYS A 378 -6.69 -21.89 -14.40
C LYS A 378 -6.20 -21.38 -13.05
N GLU A 379 -6.86 -20.36 -12.49
CA GLU A 379 -6.53 -19.72 -11.22
C GLU A 379 -5.06 -19.23 -11.20
N CYS A 380 -4.62 -18.64 -12.32
CA CYS A 380 -3.24 -18.19 -12.42
C CYS A 380 -2.95 -17.10 -11.38
N ASN A 381 -1.80 -17.19 -10.70
CA ASN A 381 -1.41 -16.29 -9.60
C ASN A 381 -0.15 -15.44 -9.91
N LEU A 382 0.44 -15.64 -11.09
CA LEU A 382 1.54 -14.83 -11.63
C LEU A 382 1.47 -14.90 -13.17
N ALA A 383 1.76 -13.79 -13.84
CA ALA A 383 2.01 -13.76 -15.28
C ALA A 383 3.47 -13.37 -15.53
N VAL A 384 4.17 -14.11 -16.40
CA VAL A 384 5.56 -13.81 -16.79
C VAL A 384 5.58 -13.54 -18.29
N MET A 385 5.84 -12.29 -18.64
CA MET A 385 5.88 -11.77 -20.01
C MET A 385 7.32 -11.63 -20.47
N PRO A 386 7.63 -11.85 -21.75
CA PRO A 386 9.00 -11.66 -22.25
C PRO A 386 9.28 -10.17 -22.53
N SER A 387 10.54 -9.79 -22.75
CA SER A 387 10.95 -8.38 -22.89
C SER A 387 10.35 -7.68 -24.12
N GLU A 388 9.89 -8.43 -25.12
CA GLU A 388 9.26 -7.91 -26.35
C GLU A 388 7.92 -7.21 -26.10
N ILE A 389 7.33 -7.36 -24.92
CA ILE A 389 6.18 -6.55 -24.51
C ILE A 389 6.56 -5.07 -24.30
N LEU A 390 7.85 -4.79 -24.08
CA LEU A 390 8.38 -3.43 -23.95
C LEU A 390 8.58 -2.78 -25.31
N PRO A 391 8.42 -1.44 -25.41
CA PRO A 391 8.78 -0.67 -26.60
C PRO A 391 10.22 -0.93 -27.04
N GLN A 392 10.39 -1.44 -28.25
CA GLN A 392 11.71 -1.81 -28.78
C GLN A 392 12.32 -0.64 -29.56
N GLU A 393 13.64 -0.51 -29.55
CA GLU A 393 14.34 0.48 -30.39
C GLU A 393 14.25 0.09 -31.88
N GLU A 394 13.12 0.34 -32.52
CA GLU A 394 13.01 0.29 -33.97
C GLU A 394 13.46 1.62 -34.57
N LYS A 395 14.17 1.55 -35.70
CA LYS A 395 14.70 2.76 -36.35
C LYS A 395 13.56 3.58 -36.94
N GLU A 396 13.19 4.64 -36.23
CA GLU A 396 12.39 5.78 -36.71
C GLU A 396 10.87 5.55 -36.83
N ASP A 397 10.24 4.73 -35.98
CA ASP A 397 8.77 4.61 -35.92
C ASP A 397 8.21 4.86 -34.49
N THR A 398 8.00 6.12 -34.16
CA THR A 398 7.43 6.54 -32.88
C THR A 398 5.98 6.07 -32.67
N GLU A 399 5.23 5.79 -33.75
CA GLU A 399 3.85 5.29 -33.62
C GLU A 399 3.84 3.85 -33.09
N ALA A 400 4.81 3.02 -33.49
CA ALA A 400 4.97 1.66 -33.00
C ALA A 400 5.35 1.61 -31.51
N GLU A 401 6.24 2.51 -31.07
CA GLU A 401 6.65 2.64 -29.66
C GLU A 401 5.47 2.99 -28.74
N GLU A 402 4.61 3.92 -29.17
CA GLU A 402 3.40 4.31 -28.45
C GLU A 402 2.40 3.14 -28.36
N GLU A 403 2.21 2.38 -29.44
CA GLU A 403 1.33 1.20 -29.45
C GLU A 403 1.84 0.08 -28.51
N GLN A 404 3.15 -0.17 -28.49
CA GLN A 404 3.75 -1.16 -27.58
C GLN A 404 3.58 -0.76 -26.11
N LEU A 405 3.76 0.52 -25.79
CA LEU A 405 3.53 1.04 -24.45
C LEU A 405 2.05 0.94 -24.06
N GLU A 406 1.14 1.28 -24.97
CA GLU A 406 -0.30 1.15 -24.74
C GLU A 406 -0.66 -0.31 -24.45
N ARG A 407 -0.11 -1.26 -25.22
CA ARG A 407 -0.30 -2.69 -25.00
C ARG A 407 0.23 -3.16 -23.65
N LEU A 408 1.43 -2.73 -23.24
CA LEU A 408 1.99 -3.04 -21.93
C LEU A 408 1.03 -2.60 -20.81
N LEU A 409 0.53 -1.36 -20.88
CA LEU A 409 -0.33 -0.78 -19.86
C LEU A 409 -1.74 -1.39 -19.86
N ASP A 410 -2.30 -1.70 -21.03
CA ASP A 410 -3.58 -2.41 -21.17
C ASP A 410 -3.49 -3.83 -20.60
N THR A 411 -2.39 -4.54 -20.91
CA THR A 411 -2.12 -5.88 -20.36
C THR A 411 -1.99 -5.82 -18.84
N ALA A 412 -1.23 -4.85 -18.32
CA ALA A 412 -1.07 -4.63 -16.90
C ALA A 412 -2.39 -4.30 -16.18
N GLU A 413 -3.26 -3.50 -16.80
CA GLU A 413 -4.58 -3.16 -16.28
C GLU A 413 -5.49 -4.39 -16.22
N HIS A 414 -5.58 -5.15 -17.30
CA HIS A 414 -6.37 -6.38 -17.34
C HIS A 414 -5.89 -7.40 -16.28
N LEU A 415 -4.59 -7.60 -16.15
CA LEU A 415 -4.04 -8.51 -15.13
C LEU A 415 -4.24 -7.98 -13.71
N SER A 416 -4.12 -6.66 -13.49
CA SER A 416 -4.40 -6.05 -12.18
C SER A 416 -5.86 -6.20 -11.77
N LEU A 417 -6.82 -6.08 -12.71
CA LEU A 417 -8.23 -6.36 -12.48
C LEU A 417 -8.49 -7.82 -12.06
N LEU A 418 -7.70 -8.75 -12.57
CA LEU A 418 -7.74 -10.17 -12.20
C LEU A 418 -6.94 -10.48 -10.93
N LYS A 419 -6.22 -9.49 -10.37
CA LYS A 419 -5.29 -9.64 -9.24
C LYS A 419 -4.15 -10.62 -9.52
N ILE A 420 -3.70 -10.65 -10.77
CA ILE A 420 -2.57 -11.44 -11.24
C ILE A 420 -1.39 -10.46 -11.42
N PRO A 421 -0.35 -10.49 -10.57
CA PRO A 421 0.84 -9.69 -10.80
C PRO A 421 1.52 -10.14 -12.10
N MET A 422 2.11 -9.18 -12.82
CA MET A 422 2.82 -9.40 -14.07
C MET A 422 4.31 -9.13 -13.87
N LEU A 423 5.17 -10.05 -14.24
CA LEU A 423 6.61 -9.84 -14.30
C LEU A 423 7.04 -9.73 -15.77
N VAL A 424 7.86 -8.74 -16.09
CA VAL A 424 8.52 -8.66 -17.40
C VAL A 424 9.92 -9.24 -17.24
N ASP A 425 10.15 -10.36 -17.91
CA ASP A 425 11.42 -11.02 -18.02
C ASP A 425 12.34 -10.22 -18.96
N ARG A 426 13.49 -9.77 -18.44
CA ARG A 426 14.53 -9.07 -19.21
C ARG A 426 15.77 -9.94 -19.42
N SER A 427 15.69 -11.25 -19.12
CA SER A 427 16.85 -12.15 -19.23
C SER A 427 17.41 -12.17 -20.65
N ALA A 428 16.58 -12.21 -21.69
CA ALA A 428 17.00 -12.20 -23.09
C ALA A 428 17.78 -10.94 -23.52
N ASP A 429 17.61 -9.82 -22.80
CA ASP A 429 18.26 -8.55 -23.10
C ASP A 429 19.70 -8.48 -22.54
N GLU A 430 20.06 -9.39 -21.64
CA GLU A 430 21.40 -9.48 -21.08
C GLU A 430 22.44 -9.77 -22.18
N LYS A 431 23.57 -9.04 -22.13
CA LYS A 431 24.59 -9.02 -23.20
C LYS A 431 25.41 -10.31 -23.31
N THR A 432 25.41 -11.14 -22.27
CA THR A 432 26.23 -12.34 -22.19
C THR A 432 25.42 -13.53 -21.70
N GLU A 433 25.74 -14.74 -22.16
CA GLU A 433 25.07 -15.97 -21.71
C GLU A 433 25.13 -16.15 -20.19
N LEU A 434 26.23 -15.76 -19.54
CA LEU A 434 26.35 -15.82 -18.08
C LEU A 434 25.42 -14.84 -17.36
N ALA A 435 25.23 -13.64 -17.92
CA ALA A 435 24.28 -12.66 -17.40
C ALA A 435 22.83 -13.13 -17.60
N GLN A 436 22.50 -13.69 -18.77
CA GLN A 436 21.21 -14.33 -19.04
C GLN A 436 20.94 -15.45 -18.03
N TYR A 437 21.94 -16.29 -17.75
CA TYR A 437 21.81 -17.41 -16.82
C TYR A 437 21.68 -16.96 -15.36
N GLU A 438 22.27 -15.83 -14.97
CA GLU A 438 22.17 -15.30 -13.60
C GLU A 438 20.73 -14.88 -13.23
N TRP A 439 19.85 -14.66 -14.21
CA TRP A 439 18.40 -14.51 -13.99
C TRP A 439 17.73 -15.74 -13.35
N ILE A 440 18.40 -16.89 -13.32
CA ILE A 440 17.93 -18.04 -12.56
C ILE A 440 17.68 -17.73 -11.08
N LYS A 441 18.38 -16.74 -10.51
CA LYS A 441 18.13 -16.23 -9.17
C LYS A 441 16.73 -15.62 -9.03
N VAL A 442 16.27 -14.88 -10.05
CA VAL A 442 14.92 -14.29 -10.08
C VAL A 442 13.87 -15.39 -10.04
N TYR A 443 13.99 -16.41 -10.89
CA TYR A 443 13.06 -17.54 -10.93
C TYR A 443 13.12 -18.36 -9.64
N GLY A 444 14.31 -18.55 -9.08
CA GLY A 444 14.52 -19.16 -7.76
C GLY A 444 13.66 -18.51 -6.68
N VAL A 445 13.73 -17.18 -6.56
CA VAL A 445 12.97 -16.44 -5.55
C VAL A 445 11.47 -16.46 -5.81
N LEU A 446 11.04 -16.32 -7.08
CA LEU A 446 9.62 -16.31 -7.46
C LEU A 446 8.94 -17.65 -7.17
N PHE A 447 9.59 -18.74 -7.58
CA PHE A 447 9.00 -20.09 -7.56
C PHE A 447 9.41 -20.92 -6.34
N GLY A 448 10.23 -20.37 -5.43
CA GLY A 448 10.65 -21.04 -4.19
C GLY A 448 11.63 -22.20 -4.42
N CYS A 449 12.52 -22.05 -5.40
CA CYS A 449 13.55 -23.02 -5.77
C CYS A 449 14.97 -22.43 -5.72
N GLU A 450 15.21 -21.50 -4.80
CA GLU A 450 16.47 -20.78 -4.62
C GLU A 450 17.68 -21.74 -4.50
N GLU A 451 17.55 -22.82 -3.72
CA GLU A 451 18.63 -23.81 -3.56
C GLU A 451 18.98 -24.57 -4.85
N GLN A 452 17.99 -24.81 -5.72
CA GLN A 452 18.21 -25.47 -7.01
C GLN A 452 18.84 -24.50 -8.00
N ALA A 453 18.33 -23.26 -8.03
CA ALA A 453 18.87 -22.18 -8.84
C ALA A 453 20.35 -21.93 -8.54
N GLU A 454 20.72 -21.83 -7.27
CA GLU A 454 22.11 -21.57 -6.88
C GLU A 454 23.06 -22.71 -7.28
N LYS A 455 22.65 -23.97 -7.07
CA LYS A 455 23.44 -25.14 -7.48
C LYS A 455 23.67 -25.18 -9.00
N LEU A 456 22.65 -24.80 -9.76
CA LEU A 456 22.72 -24.82 -11.23
C LEU A 456 23.59 -23.67 -11.75
N LEU A 457 23.45 -22.47 -11.18
CA LEU A 457 24.28 -21.31 -11.47
C LEU A 457 25.76 -21.57 -11.19
N ASP A 458 26.08 -22.12 -10.01
CA ASP A 458 27.45 -22.49 -9.62
C ASP A 458 28.09 -23.46 -10.62
N ALA A 459 27.32 -24.45 -11.08
CA ALA A 459 27.79 -25.42 -12.06
C ALA A 459 28.08 -24.77 -13.41
N ALA A 460 27.23 -23.83 -13.86
CA ALA A 460 27.42 -23.09 -15.10
C ALA A 460 28.65 -22.18 -15.04
N PHE A 461 28.85 -21.45 -13.94
CA PHE A 461 30.02 -20.60 -13.75
C PHE A 461 31.32 -21.41 -13.74
N GLN A 462 31.35 -22.54 -13.02
CA GLN A 462 32.52 -23.43 -13.03
C GLN A 462 32.81 -24.09 -14.38
N ALA A 463 31.79 -24.25 -15.22
CA ALA A 463 31.96 -24.77 -16.57
C ALA A 463 32.54 -23.71 -17.52
N ALA A 464 32.14 -22.44 -17.37
CA ALA A 464 32.64 -21.32 -18.18
C ALA A 464 34.10 -20.93 -17.86
N GLU A 465 34.59 -21.24 -16.66
CA GLU A 465 36.00 -21.02 -16.28
C GLU A 465 36.99 -22.05 -16.86
N LYS A 466 36.51 -23.17 -17.41
CA LYS A 466 37.34 -24.27 -17.94
C LYS A 466 37.50 -24.19 -19.46
#